data_AF-A0A4Q3TWM7-F1
#
_entry.id   AF-A0A4Q3TWM7-F1
#
_cell.length_a   1.000
_cell.length_b   1.000
_cell.length_c   1.000
_cell.angle_alpha   90.00
_cell.angle_beta   90.00
_cell.angle_gamma   90.00
#
_symmetry.space_group_name_H-M   'P 1'
#
loop_
_entity.id
_entity.type
_entity.pdbx_description
1 polymer ?
#
loop_
_entity_poly.entity_id
_entity_poly.type
_entity_poly.pdbx_seq_one_letter_code
_entity_poly.pdbx_strand_id
1 'polypeptide(L)'
;MRSLDELLHPITPDRFMADYHGRKPLHIPAEPGGAKQSLLDWKGFNALMSQTATWTPHNLKLIHNGKNLSPQQYCVEVSTQAGPALRPSPAKVEVCLSIGASLVANDVHTLTPEL
;
A
#
# COMPACT_ATOMS: atom_id res chain seq x y z
N MET A 1 5.75 15.50 -3.51
CA MET A 1 6.10 15.79 -2.10
C MET A 1 7.46 15.16 -1.85
N ARG A 2 8.48 15.96 -1.52
CA ARG A 2 9.90 15.56 -1.58
C ARG A 2 10.67 15.87 -0.30
N SER A 3 10.00 16.37 0.74
CA SER A 3 10.63 16.66 2.03
C SER A 3 9.68 16.42 3.20
N LEU A 4 10.25 16.26 4.39
CA LEU A 4 9.50 16.17 5.64
C LEU A 4 8.70 17.46 5.92
N ASP A 5 9.22 18.61 5.53
CA ASP A 5 8.56 19.91 5.71
C ASP A 5 7.25 19.98 4.89
N GLU A 6 7.27 19.56 3.63
CA GLU A 6 6.07 19.52 2.78
C GLU A 6 5.01 18.54 3.33
N LEU A 7 5.44 17.42 3.89
CA LEU A 7 4.54 16.43 4.50
C LEU A 7 3.88 16.98 5.77
N LEU A 8 4.64 17.68 6.61
CA LEU A 8 4.17 18.20 7.88
C LEU A 8 3.44 19.54 7.76
N HIS A 9 3.62 20.28 6.65
CA HIS A 9 2.98 21.56 6.42
C HIS A 9 1.47 21.49 6.72
N PRO A 10 0.92 22.39 7.57
CA PRO A 10 1.49 23.66 8.02
C PRO A 10 2.36 23.59 9.29
N ILE A 11 2.59 22.40 9.84
CA ILE A 11 3.44 22.20 11.02
C ILE A 11 4.91 22.07 10.60
N THR A 12 5.80 22.76 11.30
CA THR A 12 7.25 22.63 11.05
C THR A 12 7.79 21.32 11.65
N PRO A 13 8.87 20.75 11.09
CA PRO A 13 9.53 19.57 11.67
C PRO A 13 9.90 19.73 13.15
N ASP A 14 10.44 20.88 13.55
CA ASP A 14 10.83 21.14 14.94
C ASP A 14 9.63 21.06 15.90
N ARG A 15 8.50 21.65 15.51
CA ARG A 15 7.27 21.59 16.31
C ARG A 15 6.70 20.18 16.36
N PHE A 16 6.76 19.46 15.24
CA PHE A 16 6.36 18.04 15.21
C PHE A 16 7.17 17.21 16.20
N MET A 17 8.49 17.37 16.21
CA MET A 17 9.39 16.62 17.10
C MET A 17 9.20 16.99 18.57
N ALA A 18 8.97 18.27 18.88
CA ALA A 18 8.77 18.72 20.26
C ALA A 18 7.43 18.27 20.84
N ASP A 19 6.35 18.38 20.07
CA ASP A 19 4.99 18.32 20.61
C ASP A 19 4.23 17.03 20.28
N TYR A 20 4.60 16.31 19.21
CA TYR A 20 3.79 15.22 18.66
C TYR A 20 4.53 13.89 18.58
N HIS A 21 5.76 13.88 18.08
CA HIS A 21 6.53 12.66 17.86
C HIS A 21 6.66 11.82 19.14
N GLY A 22 6.13 10.60 19.13
CA GLY A 22 6.11 9.69 20.28
C GLY A 22 5.21 10.10 21.45
N ARG A 23 4.38 11.14 21.29
CA ARG A 23 3.55 11.71 22.37
C ARG A 23 2.06 11.62 22.09
N LYS A 24 1.62 12.14 20.94
CA LYS A 24 0.19 12.20 20.57
C LYS A 24 0.01 12.18 19.06
N PRO A 25 -1.10 11.62 18.55
CA PRO A 25 -1.39 11.63 17.13
C PRO A 25 -1.58 13.05 16.60
N LEU A 26 -1.19 13.26 15.34
CA LEU A 26 -1.39 14.50 14.60
C LEU A 26 -2.12 14.16 13.30
N HIS A 27 -3.27 14.78 13.08
CA HIS A 27 -4.00 14.71 11.81
C HIS A 27 -3.80 16.03 11.07
N ILE A 28 -3.21 15.97 9.87
CA ILE A 28 -3.08 17.11 8.96
C ILE A 28 -3.96 16.82 7.74
N PRO A 29 -5.04 17.57 7.52
CA PRO A 29 -5.87 17.37 6.35
C PRO A 29 -5.08 17.65 5.06
N ALA A 30 -5.34 16.87 4.02
CA ALA A 30 -4.87 17.19 2.68
C ALA A 30 -5.84 18.20 2.06
N GLU A 31 -5.32 19.31 1.54
CA GLU A 31 -6.13 20.24 0.76
C GLU A 31 -6.53 19.61 -0.58
N PRO A 32 -7.75 19.86 -1.08
CA PRO A 32 -8.16 19.41 -2.41
C PRO A 32 -7.19 19.89 -3.49
N GLY A 33 -6.71 18.97 -4.34
CA GLY A 33 -5.72 19.25 -5.38
C GLY A 33 -4.28 19.43 -4.88
N GLY A 34 -4.04 19.32 -3.58
CA GLY A 34 -2.71 19.45 -2.99
C GLY A 34 -1.80 18.25 -3.22
N ALA A 35 -0.49 18.46 -3.02
CA ALA A 35 0.54 17.44 -3.25
C ALA A 35 0.38 16.16 -2.42
N LYS A 36 -0.31 16.22 -1.27
CA LYS A 36 -0.64 15.06 -0.42
C LYS A 36 -1.68 14.15 -1.07
N GLN A 37 -2.67 14.73 -1.75
CA GLN A 37 -3.71 13.97 -2.45
C GLN A 37 -3.14 13.28 -3.69
N SER A 38 -2.14 13.89 -4.34
CA SER A 38 -1.52 13.37 -5.56
C SER A 38 -0.40 12.36 -5.31
N LEU A 39 -0.18 11.90 -4.08
CA LEU A 39 0.83 10.89 -3.79
C LEU A 39 0.51 9.61 -4.57
N LEU A 40 -0.55 8.92 -4.17
CA LEU A 40 -0.99 7.68 -4.80
C LEU A 40 -2.44 7.85 -5.24
N ASP A 41 -2.62 8.28 -6.50
CA ASP A 41 -3.95 8.35 -7.10
C ASP A 41 -4.44 6.96 -7.53
N TRP A 42 -5.73 6.88 -7.88
CA TRP A 42 -6.34 5.61 -8.27
C TRP A 42 -5.68 5.00 -9.52
N LYS A 43 -5.21 5.84 -10.45
CA LYS A 43 -4.52 5.38 -11.66
C LYS A 43 -3.17 4.73 -11.31
N GLY A 44 -2.38 5.39 -10.46
CA GLY A 44 -1.10 4.89 -9.97
C GLY A 44 -1.26 3.62 -9.14
N PHE A 45 -2.28 3.55 -8.28
CA PHE A 45 -2.59 2.32 -7.54
C PHE A 45 -2.91 1.15 -8.47
N ASN A 46 -3.74 1.35 -9.49
CA ASN A 46 -4.06 0.29 -10.46
C ASN A 46 -2.84 -0.12 -11.30
N ALA A 47 -2.00 0.85 -11.72
CA ALA A 47 -0.76 0.56 -12.42
C ALA A 47 0.18 -0.28 -11.55
N LEU A 48 0.30 0.05 -10.26
CA LEU A 48 1.07 -0.71 -9.29
C LEU A 48 0.52 -2.14 -9.10
N MET A 49 -0.80 -2.30 -8.98
CA MET A 49 -1.44 -3.62 -8.84
C MET A 49 -1.33 -4.47 -10.12
N SER A 50 -1.20 -3.83 -11.29
CA SER A 50 -1.00 -4.55 -12.56
C SER A 50 0.38 -5.21 -12.72
N GLN A 51 1.34 -4.90 -11.84
CA GLN A 51 2.67 -5.53 -11.79
C GLN A 51 2.63 -6.93 -11.12
N THR A 52 1.85 -7.85 -11.68
CA THR A 52 1.50 -9.14 -11.05
C THR A 52 2.70 -10.04 -10.73
N ALA A 53 3.81 -9.93 -11.48
CA ALA A 53 5.02 -10.72 -11.25
C ALA A 53 5.76 -10.32 -9.94
N THR A 54 5.58 -9.08 -9.51
CA THR A 54 6.22 -8.47 -8.34
C THR A 54 5.53 -8.83 -7.03
N TRP A 55 4.22 -9.07 -7.10
CA TRP A 55 3.41 -9.38 -5.93
C TRP A 55 3.57 -10.84 -5.52
N THR A 56 3.74 -11.05 -4.23
CA THR A 56 3.92 -12.37 -3.60
C THR A 56 3.03 -12.44 -2.36
N PRO A 57 2.79 -13.63 -1.79
CA PRO A 57 2.09 -13.75 -0.50
C PRO A 57 2.77 -13.00 0.66
N HIS A 58 4.06 -12.66 0.52
CA HIS A 58 4.81 -11.96 1.56
C HIS A 58 4.48 -10.46 1.60
N ASN A 59 4.47 -9.82 0.43
CA ASN A 59 4.26 -8.37 0.29
C ASN A 59 2.83 -7.98 -0.12
N LEU A 60 1.99 -8.91 -0.55
CA LEU A 60 0.56 -8.69 -0.77
C LEU A 60 -0.28 -9.58 0.15
N LYS A 61 -1.00 -8.96 1.08
CA LYS A 61 -1.87 -9.63 2.05
C LYS A 61 -3.30 -9.16 1.89
N LEU A 62 -4.24 -10.08 2.11
CA LEU A 62 -5.66 -9.75 2.22
C LEU A 62 -6.13 -10.00 3.64
N ILE A 63 -6.91 -9.07 4.19
CA ILE A 63 -7.44 -9.14 5.55
C ILE A 63 -8.96 -9.07 5.47
N HIS A 64 -9.65 -10.04 6.08
CA HIS A 64 -11.10 -10.04 6.17
C HIS A 64 -11.52 -10.22 7.63
N ASN A 65 -12.40 -9.36 8.13
CA ASN A 65 -12.83 -9.34 9.53
C ASN A 65 -11.66 -9.38 10.54
N GLY A 66 -10.63 -8.57 10.27
CA GLY A 66 -9.44 -8.46 11.13
C GLY A 66 -8.49 -9.65 11.10
N LYS A 67 -8.71 -10.64 10.22
CA LYS A 67 -7.85 -11.83 10.07
C LYS A 67 -7.22 -11.87 8.68
N ASN A 68 -5.95 -12.27 8.62
CA ASN A 68 -5.30 -12.54 7.33
C ASN A 68 -5.99 -13.71 6.64
N LEU A 69 -6.33 -13.52 5.37
CA LEU A 69 -6.71 -14.62 4.49
C LEU A 69 -5.50 -15.48 4.19
N SER A 70 -5.73 -16.78 4.06
CA SER A 70 -4.68 -17.72 3.66
C SER A 70 -4.28 -17.45 2.20
N PRO A 71 -2.98 -17.49 1.86
CA PRO A 71 -2.52 -17.31 0.49
C PRO A 71 -3.18 -18.25 -0.51
N GLN A 72 -3.55 -19.47 -0.10
CA GLN A 72 -4.26 -20.43 -0.95
C GLN A 72 -5.62 -19.90 -1.45
N GLN A 73 -6.24 -18.98 -0.71
CA GLN A 73 -7.52 -18.37 -1.09
C GLN A 73 -7.39 -17.37 -2.25
N TYR A 74 -6.25 -16.69 -2.37
CA TYR A 74 -6.07 -15.61 -3.36
C TYR A 74 -4.86 -15.78 -4.28
N CYS A 75 -4.02 -16.80 -4.08
CA CYS A 75 -2.89 -17.13 -4.93
C CYS A 75 -3.17 -18.33 -5.84
N VAL A 76 -2.34 -18.43 -6.88
CA VAL A 76 -2.24 -19.57 -7.79
C VAL A 76 -0.76 -19.94 -7.92
N GLU A 77 -0.51 -21.22 -8.21
CA GLU A 77 0.84 -21.67 -8.54
C GLU A 77 1.17 -21.27 -9.98
N VAL A 78 2.34 -20.69 -10.17
CA VAL A 78 2.86 -20.31 -11.48
C VAL A 78 4.25 -20.89 -11.66
N SER A 79 4.56 -21.33 -12.87
CA SER A 79 5.90 -21.77 -13.23
C SER A 79 6.79 -20.56 -13.47
N THR A 80 7.86 -20.42 -12.68
CA THR A 80 8.90 -19.39 -12.87
C THR A 80 10.21 -20.03 -13.30
N GLN A 81 11.18 -19.22 -13.74
CA GLN A 81 12.53 -19.71 -14.05
C GLN A 81 13.23 -20.34 -12.83
N ALA A 82 12.89 -19.92 -11.61
CA ALA A 82 13.42 -20.46 -10.37
C ALA A 82 12.62 -21.67 -9.83
N GLY A 83 11.60 -22.13 -10.56
CA GLY A 83 10.68 -23.19 -10.15
C GLY A 83 9.26 -22.70 -9.88
N PRO A 84 8.35 -23.60 -9.44
CA PRO A 84 6.98 -23.25 -9.11
C PRO A 84 6.92 -22.26 -7.93
N ALA A 85 6.08 -21.23 -8.06
CA ALA A 85 5.89 -20.23 -7.02
C ALA A 85 4.42 -19.85 -6.88
N LEU A 86 4.00 -19.53 -5.66
CA LEU A 86 2.69 -18.92 -5.44
C LEU A 86 2.71 -17.44 -5.80
N ARG A 87 1.73 -17.01 -6.59
CA ARG A 87 1.51 -15.60 -6.94
C ARG A 87 0.05 -15.21 -6.73
N PRO A 88 -0.24 -14.00 -6.21
CA PRO A 88 -1.59 -13.47 -6.14
C PRO A 88 -2.23 -13.47 -7.53
N SER A 89 -3.44 -14.02 -7.61
CA SER A 89 -4.25 -13.98 -8.82
C SER A 89 -5.15 -12.75 -8.77
N PRO A 90 -5.10 -11.84 -9.75
CA PRO A 90 -5.97 -10.66 -9.78
C PRO A 90 -7.45 -11.01 -9.61
N ALA A 91 -7.93 -12.03 -10.32
CA ALA A 91 -9.32 -12.47 -10.24
C ALA A 91 -9.71 -12.96 -8.84
N LYS A 92 -8.86 -13.76 -8.17
CA LYS A 92 -9.16 -14.22 -6.80
C LYS A 92 -9.06 -13.08 -5.78
N VAL A 93 -8.13 -12.15 -5.98
CA VAL A 93 -8.02 -10.94 -5.16
C VAL A 93 -9.30 -10.12 -5.29
N GLU A 94 -9.79 -9.85 -6.51
CA GLU A 94 -11.04 -9.14 -6.75
C GLU A 94 -12.24 -9.80 -6.06
N VAL A 95 -12.34 -11.13 -6.10
CA VAL A 95 -13.38 -11.88 -5.38
C VAL A 95 -13.27 -11.69 -3.86
N CYS A 96 -12.05 -11.68 -3.32
CA CYS A 96 -11.85 -11.43 -1.90
C CYS A 96 -12.21 -9.98 -1.52
N LEU A 97 -11.87 -9.00 -2.37
CA LEU A 97 -12.24 -7.60 -2.17
C LEU A 97 -13.76 -7.38 -2.23
N SER A 98 -14.46 -8.07 -3.13
CA SER A 98 -15.91 -7.93 -3.28
C SER A 98 -16.70 -8.44 -2.08
N ILE A 99 -16.13 -9.37 -1.29
CA ILE A 99 -16.71 -9.82 -0.02
C ILE A 99 -16.27 -8.99 1.19
N GLY A 100 -15.57 -7.87 0.97
CA GLY A 100 -15.18 -6.92 2.01
C GLY A 100 -13.78 -7.14 2.60
N ALA A 101 -12.91 -7.90 1.94
CA ALA A 101 -11.50 -7.94 2.35
C ALA A 101 -10.80 -6.60 2.08
N SER A 102 -9.86 -6.24 2.95
CA SER A 102 -8.90 -5.15 2.76
C SER A 102 -7.61 -5.68 2.13
N LEU A 103 -7.05 -4.93 1.18
CA LEU A 103 -5.75 -5.21 0.58
C LEU A 103 -4.64 -4.45 1.31
N VAL A 104 -3.55 -5.16 1.63
CA VAL A 104 -2.32 -4.56 2.15
C VAL A 104 -1.19 -4.82 1.15
N ALA A 105 -0.76 -3.76 0.48
CA ALA A 105 0.40 -3.74 -0.40
C ALA A 105 1.60 -3.22 0.40
N ASN A 106 2.47 -4.14 0.84
CA ASN A 106 3.73 -3.79 1.50
C ASN A 106 4.79 -3.47 0.45
N ASP A 107 5.85 -2.80 0.89
CA ASP A 107 7.04 -2.50 0.07
C ASP A 107 6.76 -1.66 -1.19
N VAL A 108 5.64 -0.92 -1.23
CA VAL A 108 5.27 -0.07 -2.37
C VAL A 108 6.37 0.91 -2.75
N HIS A 109 7.06 1.51 -1.78
CA HIS A 109 8.20 2.40 -2.01
C HIS A 109 9.34 1.76 -2.83
N THR A 110 9.48 0.44 -2.81
CA THR A 110 10.47 -0.27 -3.64
C THR A 110 10.03 -0.42 -5.10
N LEU A 111 8.73 -0.31 -5.36
CA LEU A 111 8.09 -0.53 -6.66
C LEU A 111 7.70 0.78 -7.36
N THR A 112 7.63 1.87 -6.60
CA THR A 112 7.36 3.23 -7.06
C THR A 112 8.35 4.17 -6.37
N PRO A 113 9.60 4.28 -6.87
CA PRO A 113 10.64 5.15 -6.28
C PRO A 113 10.26 6.64 -6.24
N GLU A 114 9.25 7.04 -7.01
CA GLU A 114 8.68 8.38 -7.05
C GLU A 114 7.74 8.73 -5.88
N LEU A 115 7.32 7.73 -5.10
CA LEU A 115 6.52 7.87 -3.87
C LEU A 115 7.40 8.00 -2.63
#